data_AF-A0A7X6YYS2-F1
#
_entry.id   AF-A0A7X6YYS2-F1
#
_cell.length_a   1.000
_cell.length_b   1.000
_cell.length_c   1.000
_cell.angle_alpha   90.00
_cell.angle_beta   90.00
_cell.angle_gamma   90.00
#
_symmetry.space_group_name_H-M   'P 1'
#
loop_
_entity.id
_entity.type
_entity.pdbx_description
1 polymer ?
#
loop_
_entity_poly.entity_id
_entity_poly.type
_entity_poly.pdbx_seq_one_letter_code
_entity_poly.pdbx_strand_id
1 'polypeptide(L)'
;LKAALHNQALHLLRKKVKDEEIPYFVVDQFTPAKNYYKYLEGQKNIVNDIKFTTKGESKSPAVALASILARYVFLKKMEELAAYTGYVLPLGANEKVNQIIDRIVKEKGEAFLGKIAKINFKNTKKYQESLQETLF
;
A
#
# COMPACT_ATOMS: atom_id res chain seq x y z
N LEU A 1 7.21 -5.75 -2.40
CA LEU A 1 6.37 -5.21 -1.31
C LEU A 1 5.03 -5.95 -1.16
N LYS A 2 4.13 -5.96 -2.17
CA LYS A 2 2.79 -6.55 -2.03
C LYS A 2 2.78 -8.00 -1.53
N ALA A 3 3.55 -8.90 -2.13
CA ALA A 3 3.63 -10.31 -1.72
C ALA A 3 4.07 -10.45 -0.26
N ALA A 4 5.17 -9.80 0.13
CA ALA A 4 5.68 -9.78 1.50
C ALA A 4 4.63 -9.33 2.53
N LEU A 5 3.92 -8.22 2.26
CA LEU A 5 2.91 -7.70 3.19
C LEU A 5 1.69 -8.62 3.31
N HIS A 6 1.23 -9.22 2.20
CA HIS A 6 0.15 -10.20 2.25
C HIS A 6 0.57 -11.44 3.05
N ASN A 7 1.76 -11.98 2.77
CA ASN A 7 2.30 -13.13 3.49
C ASN A 7 2.41 -12.86 5.01
N GLN A 8 2.93 -11.69 5.39
CA GLN A 8 3.02 -11.30 6.80
C GLN A 8 1.64 -11.17 7.45
N ALA A 9 0.66 -10.57 6.77
CA ALA A 9 -0.70 -10.45 7.29
C ALA A 9 -1.36 -11.82 7.50
N LEU A 10 -1.21 -12.74 6.55
CA LEU A 10 -1.72 -14.12 6.67
C LEU A 10 -1.03 -14.88 7.80
N HIS A 11 0.30 -14.77 7.93
CA HIS A 11 1.06 -15.39 9.02
C HIS A 11 0.61 -14.89 10.40
N LEU A 12 0.42 -13.58 10.55
CA LEU A 12 -0.06 -13.00 11.80
C LEU A 12 -1.51 -13.37 12.09
N LEU A 13 -2.37 -13.47 11.07
CA LEU A 13 -3.75 -13.93 11.23
C LEU A 13 -3.77 -15.39 11.69
N ARG A 14 -2.98 -16.26 11.05
CA ARG A 14 -2.83 -17.67 11.42
C ARG A 14 -2.44 -17.85 12.89
N LYS A 15 -1.54 -17.01 13.42
CA LYS A 15 -1.17 -17.03 14.84
C LYS A 15 -2.27 -16.60 15.81
N LYS A 16 -3.25 -15.82 15.34
CA LYS A 16 -4.35 -15.29 16.17
C LYS A 16 -5.58 -16.19 16.18
N VAL A 17 -5.75 -17.00 15.14
CA VAL A 17 -6.85 -17.96 14.98
C VAL A 17 -6.34 -19.36 15.34
N LYS A 18 -7.22 -20.28 15.72
CA LYS A 18 -6.81 -21.66 15.97
C LYS A 18 -6.57 -22.35 14.63
N ASP A 19 -5.39 -22.94 14.43
CA ASP A 19 -4.98 -23.52 13.14
C ASP A 19 -5.97 -24.57 12.60
N GLU A 20 -6.67 -25.28 13.48
CA GLU A 20 -7.67 -26.30 13.15
C GLU A 20 -8.93 -25.73 12.45
N GLU A 21 -9.14 -24.41 12.49
CA GLU A 21 -10.35 -23.76 11.95
C GLU A 21 -10.18 -23.26 10.50
N ILE A 22 -8.95 -23.18 9.97
CA ILE A 22 -8.70 -22.58 8.64
C ILE A 22 -7.95 -23.54 7.71
N PRO A 23 -8.67 -24.24 6.81
CA PRO A 23 -8.05 -25.18 5.87
C PRO A 23 -7.18 -24.47 4.82
N TYR A 24 -7.54 -23.24 4.44
CA TYR A 24 -6.77 -22.41 3.50
C TYR A 24 -7.20 -20.94 3.60
N PHE A 25 -6.32 -20.05 3.13
CA PHE A 25 -6.60 -18.64 2.90
C PHE A 25 -7.01 -18.37 1.46
N VAL A 26 -7.82 -17.34 1.25
CA VAL A 26 -8.15 -16.84 -0.09
C VAL A 26 -7.49 -15.49 -0.29
N VAL A 27 -6.78 -15.31 -1.40
CA VAL A 27 -6.11 -14.06 -1.76
C VAL A 27 -6.61 -13.61 -3.13
N ASP A 28 -7.01 -12.34 -3.23
CA ASP A 28 -7.27 -11.72 -4.53
C ASP A 28 -5.97 -11.64 -5.33
N GLN A 29 -6.00 -12.22 -6.53
CA GLN A 29 -4.81 -12.47 -7.30
C GLN A 29 -4.30 -11.20 -7.95
N PHE A 30 -3.26 -10.59 -7.36
CA PHE A 30 -2.55 -9.44 -7.94
C PHE A 30 -1.31 -9.82 -8.76
N THR A 31 -0.90 -11.10 -8.73
CA THR A 31 0.24 -11.64 -9.50
C THR A 31 0.10 -13.16 -9.62
N PRO A 32 0.69 -13.83 -10.63
CA PRO A 32 0.72 -15.28 -10.70
C PRO A 32 1.32 -15.91 -9.44
N ALA A 33 0.78 -17.05 -8.99
CA ALA A 33 1.23 -17.71 -7.75
C ALA A 33 2.74 -17.99 -7.73
N LYS A 34 3.29 -18.43 -8.87
CA LYS A 34 4.75 -18.62 -9.05
C LYS A 34 5.54 -17.36 -8.69
N ASN A 35 5.09 -16.20 -9.17
CA ASN A 35 5.76 -14.93 -8.89
C ASN A 35 5.56 -14.50 -7.44
N TYR A 36 4.36 -14.73 -6.88
CA TYR A 36 4.10 -14.47 -5.46
C TYR A 36 5.13 -15.15 -4.57
N TYR A 37 5.33 -16.46 -4.74
CA TYR A 37 6.30 -17.23 -3.95
C TYR A 37 7.75 -16.88 -4.29
N LYS A 38 8.07 -16.62 -5.56
CA LYS A 38 9.39 -16.10 -5.95
C LYS A 38 9.74 -14.81 -5.20
N TYR A 39 8.79 -13.89 -5.03
CA TYR A 39 9.00 -12.65 -4.28
C TYR A 39 9.15 -12.86 -2.76
N LEU A 40 8.91 -14.06 -2.26
CA LEU A 40 9.04 -14.44 -0.85
C LEU A 40 10.30 -15.28 -0.58
N GLU A 41 11.10 -15.59 -1.60
CA GLU A 41 12.38 -16.31 -1.42
C GLU A 41 13.24 -15.61 -0.35
N GLY A 42 13.72 -16.40 0.62
CA GLY A 42 14.49 -15.90 1.76
C GLY A 42 13.67 -15.38 2.96
N GLN A 43 12.34 -15.34 2.89
CA GLN A 43 11.51 -15.02 4.07
C GLN A 43 11.36 -16.23 5.00
N LYS A 44 11.39 -15.96 6.33
CA LYS A 44 11.33 -17.02 7.36
C LYS A 44 9.96 -17.70 7.47
N ASN A 45 8.86 -16.94 7.30
CA ASN A 45 7.52 -17.42 7.59
C ASN A 45 6.66 -17.31 6.33
N ILE A 46 6.68 -18.33 5.47
CA ILE A 46 5.91 -18.35 4.21
C ILE A 46 4.63 -19.17 4.42
N VAL A 47 3.48 -18.57 4.11
CA VAL A 47 2.17 -19.24 4.15
C VAL A 47 1.91 -19.88 2.79
N ASN A 48 1.68 -21.20 2.76
CA ASN A 48 1.53 -21.98 1.52
C ASN A 48 0.07 -22.37 1.20
N ASP A 49 -0.80 -22.42 2.21
CA ASP A 49 -2.21 -22.83 2.06
C ASP A 49 -3.06 -21.67 1.51
N ILE A 50 -2.73 -21.21 0.30
CA ILE A 50 -3.35 -20.04 -0.32
C ILE A 50 -4.03 -20.44 -1.63
N LYS A 51 -5.33 -20.16 -1.71
CA LYS A 51 -6.10 -20.15 -2.94
C LYS A 51 -6.10 -18.75 -3.55
N PHE A 52 -5.34 -18.57 -4.63
CA PHE A 52 -5.37 -17.35 -5.42
C PHE A 52 -6.59 -17.35 -6.35
N THR A 53 -7.34 -16.27 -6.36
CA THR A 53 -8.51 -16.12 -7.24
C THR A 53 -8.53 -14.73 -7.86
N THR A 54 -8.86 -14.66 -9.15
CA THR A 54 -9.21 -13.38 -9.79
C THR A 54 -10.63 -12.96 -9.39
N LYS A 55 -10.86 -11.64 -9.26
CA LYS A 55 -12.14 -11.08 -8.79
C LYS A 55 -12.51 -11.66 -7.41
N GLY A 56 -11.54 -11.65 -6.49
CA GLY A 56 -11.68 -12.33 -5.22
C GLY A 56 -12.85 -11.83 -4.38
N GLU A 57 -13.16 -10.54 -4.46
CA GLU A 57 -14.28 -9.89 -3.79
C GLU A 57 -15.65 -10.46 -4.20
N SER A 58 -15.84 -10.84 -5.47
CA SER A 58 -17.10 -11.43 -5.94
C SER A 58 -17.23 -12.91 -5.59
N LYS A 59 -16.12 -13.58 -5.25
CA LYS A 59 -16.05 -15.05 -5.07
C LYS A 59 -15.83 -15.47 -3.62
N SER A 60 -15.41 -14.55 -2.74
CA SER A 60 -15.13 -14.83 -1.34
C SER A 60 -15.56 -13.65 -0.46
N PRO A 61 -16.58 -13.83 0.41
CA PRO A 61 -16.95 -12.82 1.40
C PRO A 61 -15.79 -12.39 2.29
N ALA A 62 -14.87 -13.31 2.61
CA ALA A 62 -13.68 -13.00 3.41
C ALA A 62 -12.75 -11.99 2.71
N VAL A 63 -12.55 -12.13 1.39
CA VAL A 63 -11.74 -11.18 0.60
C VAL A 63 -12.45 -9.82 0.49
N ALA A 64 -13.77 -9.81 0.32
CA ALA A 64 -14.55 -8.57 0.32
C ALA A 64 -14.44 -7.83 1.67
N LEU A 65 -14.59 -8.55 2.78
CA LEU A 65 -14.42 -8.00 4.13
C LEU A 65 -13.00 -7.48 4.37
N ALA A 66 -11.97 -8.24 3.97
CA ALA A 66 -10.58 -7.79 4.06
C ALA A 66 -10.35 -6.48 3.28
N SER A 67 -10.97 -6.35 2.10
CA SER A 67 -10.88 -5.13 1.27
C SER A 67 -11.54 -3.92 1.93
N ILE A 68 -12.68 -4.12 2.59
CA ILE A 68 -13.37 -3.08 3.38
C ILE A 68 -12.50 -2.64 4.56
N LEU A 69 -11.96 -3.60 5.33
CA LEU A 69 -11.10 -3.30 6.48
C LEU A 69 -9.82 -2.57 6.06
N ALA A 70 -9.18 -3.01 4.97
CA ALA A 70 -8.00 -2.34 4.44
C ALA A 70 -8.29 -0.90 4.01
N ARG A 71 -9.45 -0.65 3.39
CA ARG A 71 -9.88 0.70 3.00
C ARG A 71 -10.17 1.58 4.21
N TYR A 72 -10.83 1.04 5.23
CA TYR A 72 -11.10 1.74 6.48
C TYR A 72 -9.79 2.18 7.17
N VAL A 73 -8.85 1.24 7.35
CA VAL A 73 -7.54 1.53 7.96
C VAL A 73 -6.75 2.53 7.12
N PHE A 74 -6.80 2.42 5.79
CA PHE A 74 -6.16 3.38 4.90
C PHE A 74 -6.70 4.79 5.10
N LEU A 75 -8.02 4.98 5.12
CA LEU A 75 -8.64 6.29 5.34
C LEU A 75 -8.26 6.87 6.70
N LYS A 76 -8.28 6.05 7.76
CA LYS A 76 -7.82 6.46 9.09
C LYS A 76 -6.36 6.91 9.10
N LYS A 77 -5.47 6.18 8.42
CA LYS A 77 -4.06 6.57 8.31
C LYS A 77 -3.85 7.83 7.49
N MET A 78 -4.70 8.09 6.50
CA MET A 78 -4.68 9.35 5.75
C MET A 78 -5.16 10.54 6.60
N GLU A 79 -6.17 10.35 7.47
CA GLU A 79 -6.59 11.36 8.46
C GLU A 79 -5.46 11.68 9.44
N GLU A 80 -4.81 10.66 10.01
CA GLU A 80 -3.66 10.84 10.90
C GLU A 80 -2.50 11.56 10.20
N LEU A 81 -2.20 11.19 8.95
CA LEU A 81 -1.15 11.82 8.17
C LEU A 81 -1.50 13.27 7.81
N ALA A 82 -2.75 13.57 7.50
CA ALA A 82 -3.22 14.93 7.28
C ALA A 82 -3.05 15.78 8.54
N ALA A 83 -3.43 15.25 9.71
CA ALA A 83 -3.24 15.93 10.99
C ALA A 83 -1.76 16.17 11.32
N TYR A 84 -0.90 15.16 11.12
CA TYR A 84 0.55 15.28 11.34
C TYR A 84 1.20 16.31 10.40
N THR A 85 0.78 16.33 9.14
CA THR A 85 1.36 17.23 8.14
C THR A 85 0.76 18.63 8.16
N GLY A 86 -0.45 18.81 8.70
CA GLY A 86 -1.18 20.08 8.65
C GLY A 86 -1.78 20.40 7.27
N TYR A 87 -1.79 19.44 6.34
CA TYR A 87 -2.34 19.62 4.99
C TYR A 87 -3.49 18.65 4.73
N VAL A 88 -4.44 19.08 3.91
CA VAL A 88 -5.41 18.17 3.29
C VAL A 88 -4.68 17.41 2.18
N LEU A 89 -4.57 16.09 2.33
CA LEU A 89 -3.87 15.22 1.38
C LEU A 89 -4.88 14.55 0.43
N PRO A 90 -5.03 15.05 -0.81
CA PRO A 90 -5.95 14.46 -1.78
C PRO A 90 -5.53 13.02 -2.13
N LEU A 91 -6.51 12.13 -2.22
CA LEU A 91 -6.28 10.74 -2.61
C LEU A 91 -5.99 10.64 -4.12
N GLY A 92 -5.18 9.65 -4.49
CA GLY A 92 -4.84 9.36 -5.88
C GLY A 92 -3.54 10.01 -6.33
N ALA A 93 -3.48 10.37 -7.61
CA ALA A 93 -2.29 10.90 -8.28
C ALA A 93 -2.65 11.96 -9.35
N ASN A 94 -3.76 12.67 -9.15
CA ASN A 94 -4.25 13.70 -10.08
C ASN A 94 -3.53 15.04 -9.87
N GLU A 95 -3.87 16.05 -10.67
CA GLU A 95 -3.21 17.37 -10.63
C GLU A 95 -3.30 18.07 -9.25
N LYS A 96 -4.36 17.81 -8.47
CA LYS A 96 -4.47 18.34 -7.10
C LYS A 96 -3.36 17.83 -6.19
N VAL A 97 -2.85 16.62 -6.46
CA VAL A 97 -1.69 16.04 -5.75
C VAL A 97 -0.41 16.80 -6.10
N ASN A 98 -0.24 17.28 -7.33
CA ASN A 98 0.93 18.09 -7.71
C ASN A 98 0.91 19.43 -6.98
N GLN A 99 -0.24 20.10 -6.97
CA GLN A 99 -0.41 21.41 -6.31
C GLN A 99 -0.08 21.34 -4.80
N ILE A 100 -0.48 20.26 -4.11
CA ILE A 100 -0.15 20.12 -2.70
C ILE A 100 1.32 19.76 -2.49
N ILE A 101 1.94 18.99 -3.39
CA ILE A 101 3.38 18.70 -3.36
C ILE A 101 4.16 20.01 -3.46
N ASP A 102 3.85 20.86 -4.43
CA ASP A 102 4.51 22.16 -4.63
C ASP A 102 4.42 23.03 -3.37
N ARG A 103 3.23 23.08 -2.76
CA ARG A 103 2.99 23.83 -1.53
C ARG A 103 3.82 23.26 -0.36
N ILE A 104 3.78 21.95 -0.16
CA ILE A 104 4.50 21.28 0.94
C ILE A 104 6.00 21.52 0.80
N VAL A 105 6.57 21.45 -0.40
CA VAL A 105 8.01 21.67 -0.56
C VAL A 105 8.38 23.13 -0.32
N LYS A 106 7.60 24.08 -0.82
CA LYS A 106 7.83 25.51 -0.56
C LYS A 106 7.81 25.83 0.94
N GLU A 107 6.93 25.19 1.70
CA GLU A 107 6.76 25.47 3.14
C GLU A 107 7.64 24.60 4.06
N LYS A 108 7.98 23.36 3.67
CA LYS A 108 8.64 22.36 4.55
C LYS A 108 9.89 21.70 3.95
N GLY A 109 10.24 22.01 2.70
CA GLY A 109 11.38 21.45 1.99
C GLY A 109 11.15 20.04 1.44
N GLU A 110 11.98 19.65 0.46
CA GLU A 110 11.85 18.38 -0.27
C GLU A 110 12.05 17.17 0.65
N ALA A 111 12.97 17.26 1.61
CA ALA A 111 13.24 16.20 2.57
C ALA A 111 11.99 15.79 3.37
N PHE A 112 11.01 16.68 3.53
CA PHE A 112 9.75 16.38 4.18
C PHE A 112 8.88 15.41 3.34
N LEU A 113 8.91 15.50 2.00
CA LEU A 113 8.18 14.57 1.12
C LEU A 113 8.63 13.12 1.32
N GLY A 114 9.92 12.89 1.57
CA GLY A 114 10.46 11.55 1.83
C GLY A 114 9.83 10.85 3.03
N LYS A 115 9.23 11.61 3.96
CA LYS A 115 8.55 11.07 5.14
C LYS A 115 7.07 10.73 4.91
N ILE A 116 6.45 11.34 3.90
CA ILE A 116 4.97 11.33 3.76
C ILE A 116 4.47 10.81 2.41
N ALA A 117 5.35 10.75 1.40
CA ALA A 117 4.98 10.43 0.03
C ALA A 117 5.79 9.27 -0.56
N LYS A 118 5.27 8.69 -1.63
CA LYS A 118 6.00 7.71 -2.44
C LYS A 118 6.89 8.45 -3.43
N ILE A 119 8.15 8.66 -3.08
CA ILE A 119 9.09 9.47 -3.88
C ILE A 119 9.29 8.99 -5.33
N ASN A 120 9.05 7.70 -5.60
CA ASN A 120 9.19 7.12 -6.94
C ASN A 120 7.97 7.36 -7.87
N PHE A 121 6.91 8.03 -7.40
CA PHE A 121 5.73 8.32 -8.21
C PHE A 121 5.96 9.48 -9.18
N LYS A 122 5.28 9.45 -10.33
CA LYS A 122 5.40 10.49 -11.38
C LYS A 122 5.16 11.90 -10.84
N ASN A 123 4.21 12.07 -9.93
CA ASN A 123 3.87 13.36 -9.31
C ASN A 123 5.06 13.94 -8.54
N THR A 124 5.82 13.11 -7.80
CA THR A 124 7.02 13.57 -7.09
C THR A 124 8.19 13.80 -8.05
N LYS A 125 8.35 12.96 -9.08
CA LYS A 125 9.38 13.15 -10.11
C LYS A 125 9.19 14.42 -10.93
N LYS A 126 7.96 14.71 -11.36
CA LYS A 126 7.61 15.93 -12.12
C LYS A 126 8.02 17.19 -11.37
N TYR A 127 7.88 17.17 -10.04
CA TYR A 127 8.36 18.26 -9.20
C TYR A 127 9.90 18.35 -9.19
N GLN A 128 10.60 17.24 -8.98
CA GLN A 128 12.07 17.20 -9.03
C GLN A 128 12.64 17.70 -10.37
N GLU A 129 11.97 17.36 -11.48
CA GLU A 129 12.31 17.83 -12.83
C GLU A 129 12.09 19.35 -12.96
N SER A 130 10.97 19.90 -12.47
CA SER A 130 10.69 21.35 -12.51
C SER A 130 11.66 22.21 -11.69
N LEU A 131 12.24 21.66 -10.62
CA LEU A 131 13.28 22.35 -9.83
C LEU A 131 14.60 22.48 -10.60
N GLN A 132 14.94 21.49 -11.43
CA GLN A 132 16.16 21.54 -12.24
C GLN A 132 16.04 22.59 -13.35
N GLU A 133 14.86 22.77 -13.95
CA GLU A 133 14.62 23.79 -14.98
C GLU A 133 14.67 25.24 -14.44
N THR A 134 14.42 25.45 -13.14
CA THR A 134 14.41 26.80 -12.54
C THR A 134 15.81 27.24 -12.05
N LEU A 135 16.80 26.34 -12.09
CA LEU A 135 18.19 26.57 -11.67
C LEU A 135 19.14 26.84 -12.86
N PHE A 136 18.60 27.02 -14.06
CA PHE A 136 19.28 27.49 -15.27
C PHE A 136 18.62 28.75 -15.82
#